data_AF-A0A1D8KCZ7-F1
#
_entry.id   AF-A0A1D8KCZ7-F1
#
_cell.length_a   1.000
_cell.length_b   1.000
_cell.length_c   1.000
_cell.angle_alpha   90.00
_cell.angle_beta   90.00
_cell.angle_gamma   90.00
#
_symmetry.space_group_name_H-M   'P 1'
#
loop_
_entity.id
_entity.type
_entity.pdbx_description
1 polymer ?
#
loop_
_entity_poly.entity_id
_entity_poly.type
_entity_poly.pdbx_seq_one_letter_code
_entity_poly.pdbx_strand_id
1 'polypeptide(L)'
;MTRRQRTDILAEIEKRESRSSRTTFYLPKSVRDALQIRVLTDGYGARGKGRWIEDTINWFLDPEISGLGRLPGSGDVAAKHAWKALVCYTGAIKGEKIVRDLIFINPATHHRLWKASLEAALYGIDLDPPIYLDASLSSVLRAAIVWRLNKPKMWAPRT
;
A
#
# COMPACT_ATOMS: atom_id res chain seq x y z
N MET A 1 -41.43 1.53 -1.83
CA MET A 1 -40.17 2.32 -1.72
C MET A 1 -40.24 3.42 -2.78
N THR A 2 -40.26 4.69 -2.39
CA THR A 2 -40.48 5.80 -3.33
C THR A 2 -39.18 6.22 -4.03
N ARG A 3 -39.28 6.84 -5.22
CA ARG A 3 -38.11 7.30 -6.02
C ARG A 3 -37.20 8.24 -5.22
N ARG A 4 -37.78 9.02 -4.29
CA ARG A 4 -37.10 9.94 -3.36
C ARG A 4 -36.29 9.20 -2.28
N GLN A 5 -36.84 8.13 -1.71
CA GLN A 5 -36.12 7.27 -0.74
C GLN A 5 -34.90 6.59 -1.39
N ARG A 6 -34.98 6.21 -2.66
CA ARG A 6 -33.83 5.64 -3.39
C ARG A 6 -32.71 6.66 -3.62
N THR A 7 -33.04 7.89 -4.00
CA THR A 7 -32.03 8.94 -4.20
C THR A 7 -31.33 9.33 -2.91
N ASP A 8 -32.06 9.40 -1.80
CA ASP A 8 -31.47 9.76 -0.50
C ASP A 8 -30.52 8.66 0.02
N ILE A 9 -30.86 7.38 -0.21
CA ILE A 9 -29.99 6.25 0.11
C ILE A 9 -28.72 6.28 -0.74
N LEU A 10 -28.85 6.52 -2.05
CA LEU A 10 -27.68 6.59 -2.93
C LEU A 10 -26.75 7.75 -2.57
N ALA A 11 -27.30 8.92 -2.25
CA ALA A 11 -26.53 10.08 -1.81
C ALA A 11 -25.80 9.84 -0.47
N GLU A 12 -26.43 9.13 0.47
CA GLU A 12 -25.79 8.76 1.74
C GLU A 12 -24.72 7.68 1.57
N ILE A 13 -24.90 6.74 0.63
CA ILE A 13 -23.87 5.76 0.24
C ILE A 13 -22.67 6.49 -0.37
N GLU A 14 -22.89 7.39 -1.33
CA GLU A 14 -21.84 8.17 -1.98
C GLU A 14 -21.10 9.09 -0.98
N LYS A 15 -21.82 9.66 -0.02
CA LYS A 15 -21.25 10.44 1.09
C LYS A 15 -20.42 9.59 2.05
N ARG A 16 -20.75 8.31 2.23
CA ARG A 16 -19.94 7.36 3.03
C ARG A 16 -18.73 6.86 2.27
N GLU A 17 -18.88 6.60 0.97
CA GLU A 17 -17.81 6.17 0.06
C GLU A 17 -16.80 7.28 -0.28
N SER A 18 -17.15 8.54 -0.02
CA SER A 18 -16.23 9.68 -0.15
C SER A 18 -15.45 10.00 1.13
N ARG A 19 -15.82 9.43 2.29
CA ARG A 19 -15.12 9.68 3.54
C ARG A 19 -13.86 8.81 3.63
N SER A 20 -12.72 9.46 3.83
CA SER A 20 -11.45 8.75 4.10
C SER A 20 -11.59 7.82 5.30
N SER A 21 -11.13 6.58 5.13
CA SER A 21 -11.12 5.58 6.18
C SER A 21 -9.86 5.68 7.02
N ARG A 22 -10.00 5.45 8.32
CA ARG A 22 -8.89 5.43 9.28
C ARG A 22 -8.23 4.06 9.25
N THR A 23 -7.01 3.98 8.74
CA THR A 23 -6.26 2.72 8.64
C THR A 23 -5.05 2.77 9.55
N THR A 24 -4.89 1.72 10.35
CA THR A 24 -3.70 1.54 11.22
C THR A 24 -2.82 0.44 10.69
N PHE A 25 -1.53 0.64 10.77
CA PHE A 25 -0.53 -0.28 10.27
C PHE A 25 0.71 -0.28 11.16
N TYR A 26 1.59 -1.22 10.89
CA TYR A 26 2.71 -1.57 11.74
C TYR A 26 4.01 -1.51 10.93
N LEU A 27 4.98 -0.77 11.44
CA LEU A 27 6.31 -0.63 10.84
C LEU A 27 7.39 -0.80 11.90
N PRO A 28 8.60 -1.23 11.54
CA PRO A 28 9.77 -0.96 12.38
C PRO A 28 9.93 0.52 12.68
N LYS A 29 10.41 0.85 13.89
CA LYS A 29 10.62 2.25 14.31
C LYS A 29 11.55 3.00 13.33
N SER A 30 12.64 2.38 12.89
CA SER A 30 13.59 2.92 11.91
C SER A 30 12.90 3.31 10.60
N VAL A 31 12.07 2.42 10.06
CA VAL A 31 11.29 2.64 8.83
C VAL A 31 10.28 3.77 9.01
N ARG A 32 9.61 3.84 10.17
CA ARG A 32 8.65 4.92 10.46
C ARG A 32 9.32 6.29 10.58
N ASP A 33 10.49 6.36 11.20
CA ASP A 33 11.26 7.60 11.32
C ASP A 33 11.77 8.05 9.93
N ALA A 34 12.25 7.10 9.11
CA ALA A 34 12.64 7.35 7.72
C ALA A 34 11.46 7.83 6.85
N LEU A 35 10.27 7.25 7.03
CA LEU A 35 9.05 7.70 6.37
C LEU A 35 8.75 9.18 6.69
N GLN A 36 8.84 9.58 7.96
CA GLN A 36 8.57 10.98 8.36
C GLN A 36 9.53 11.95 7.66
N ILE A 37 10.82 11.63 7.63
CA ILE A 37 11.82 12.42 6.91
C ILE A 37 11.47 12.45 5.41
N ARG A 38 11.16 11.30 4.83
CA ARG A 38 10.92 11.19 3.38
C ARG A 38 9.70 11.98 2.91
N VAL A 39 8.61 11.97 3.68
CA VAL A 39 7.42 12.77 3.42
C VAL A 39 7.76 14.26 3.32
N LEU A 40 8.61 14.76 4.21
CA LEU A 40 9.07 16.16 4.18
C LEU A 40 9.98 16.43 2.99
N THR A 41 10.99 15.58 2.75
CA THR A 41 11.97 15.78 1.68
C THR A 41 11.36 15.63 0.28
N ASP A 42 10.31 14.82 0.15
CA ASP A 42 9.56 14.66 -1.10
C ASP A 42 8.60 15.83 -1.38
N GLY A 43 8.45 16.78 -0.44
CA GLY A 43 7.67 18.01 -0.64
C GLY A 43 6.18 17.88 -0.31
N TYR A 44 5.75 16.79 0.34
CA TYR A 44 4.35 16.59 0.73
C TYR A 44 3.96 17.41 1.97
N GLY A 45 4.95 17.91 2.72
CA GLY A 45 4.75 18.69 3.94
C GLY A 45 4.32 17.86 5.15
N ALA A 46 4.22 18.50 6.32
CA ALA A 46 4.00 17.82 7.60
C ALA A 46 2.67 17.04 7.70
N ARG A 47 1.65 17.43 6.94
CA ARG A 47 0.34 16.75 6.88
C ARG A 47 0.19 15.84 5.66
N GLY A 48 1.20 15.73 4.81
CA GLY A 48 1.13 15.03 3.54
C GLY A 48 1.39 13.52 3.60
N LYS A 49 1.54 12.94 4.80
CA LYS A 49 1.83 11.51 4.99
C LYS A 49 0.79 10.60 4.32
N GLY A 50 -0.50 10.94 4.42
CA GLY A 50 -1.59 10.19 3.78
C GLY A 50 -1.43 10.16 2.26
N ARG A 51 -1.35 11.34 1.63
CA ARG A 51 -1.14 11.47 0.17
C ARG A 51 0.15 10.79 -0.29
N TRP A 52 1.24 10.92 0.46
CA TRP A 52 2.49 10.22 0.15
C TRP A 52 2.27 8.71 0.12
N ILE A 53 1.59 8.15 1.12
CA ILE A 53 1.31 6.71 1.17
C ILE A 53 0.36 6.28 0.03
N GLU A 54 -0.68 7.06 -0.28
CA GLU A 54 -1.57 6.76 -1.40
C GLU A 54 -0.81 6.68 -2.74
N ASP A 55 0.02 7.69 -3.03
CA ASP A 55 0.88 7.68 -4.22
C ASP A 55 1.84 6.50 -4.21
N THR A 56 2.36 6.15 -3.03
CA THR A 56 3.26 4.99 -2.86
C THR A 56 2.58 3.69 -3.23
N ILE A 57 1.35 3.49 -2.78
CA ILE A 57 0.57 2.29 -3.07
C ILE A 57 0.26 2.23 -4.56
N ASN A 58 -0.13 3.36 -5.15
CA ASN A 58 -0.43 3.45 -6.57
C ASN A 58 0.79 3.04 -7.40
N TRP A 59 1.97 3.57 -7.08
CA TRP A 59 3.20 3.23 -7.79
C TRP A 59 3.71 1.82 -7.50
N PHE A 60 3.54 1.32 -6.27
CA PHE A 60 4.01 -0.01 -5.88
C PHE A 60 3.22 -1.13 -6.56
N LEU A 61 1.89 -0.96 -6.64
CA LEU A 61 0.99 -1.94 -7.25
C LEU A 61 0.93 -1.84 -8.78
N ASP A 62 1.49 -0.78 -9.36
CA ASP A 62 1.56 -0.58 -10.80
C ASP A 62 2.83 -1.24 -11.37
N PRO A 63 2.70 -2.27 -12.23
CA PRO A 63 3.85 -2.96 -12.82
C PRO A 63 4.73 -2.05 -13.70
N GLU A 64 4.14 -1.06 -14.35
CA GLU A 64 4.85 -0.16 -15.27
C GLU A 64 5.71 0.84 -14.51
N ILE A 65 5.20 1.35 -13.38
CA ILE A 65 5.84 2.37 -12.56
C ILE A 65 6.82 1.75 -11.56
N SER A 66 6.43 0.65 -10.90
CA SER A 66 7.22 0.07 -9.81
C SER A 66 8.63 -0.36 -10.27
N GLY A 67 8.76 -0.70 -11.55
CA GLY A 67 9.98 -1.22 -12.16
C GLY A 67 10.41 -2.56 -11.57
N LEU A 68 9.56 -3.19 -10.75
CA LEU A 68 9.86 -4.43 -10.03
C LEU A 68 9.98 -5.63 -10.97
N GLY A 69 9.35 -5.55 -12.14
CA GLY A 69 9.40 -6.58 -13.17
C GLY A 69 10.50 -6.45 -14.20
N ARG A 70 11.40 -5.46 -14.08
CA ARG A 70 12.47 -5.22 -15.06
C ARG A 70 13.81 -5.84 -14.65
N LEU A 71 13.78 -6.92 -13.86
CA LEU A 71 14.99 -7.66 -13.54
C LEU A 71 15.43 -8.46 -14.79
N PRO A 72 16.71 -8.39 -15.18
CA PRO A 72 17.20 -9.17 -16.32
C PRO A 72 16.93 -10.67 -16.13
N GLY A 73 16.28 -11.32 -17.10
CA GLY A 73 15.96 -12.75 -17.05
C GLY A 73 14.62 -13.12 -16.41
N SER A 74 13.86 -12.15 -15.88
CA SER A 74 12.51 -12.39 -15.37
C SER A 74 11.49 -12.07 -16.46
N GLY A 75 10.85 -13.09 -17.06
CA GLY A 75 9.79 -12.87 -18.06
C GLY A 75 8.58 -12.10 -17.51
N ASP A 76 7.63 -11.72 -18.39
CA ASP A 76 6.44 -10.90 -18.05
C ASP A 76 5.59 -11.44 -16.88
N VAL A 77 5.63 -12.75 -16.65
CA VAL A 77 4.94 -13.40 -15.52
C VAL A 77 5.58 -13.00 -14.20
N ALA A 78 6.90 -13.01 -14.11
CA ALA A 78 7.62 -12.59 -12.90
C ALA A 78 7.38 -11.11 -12.57
N ALA A 79 7.25 -10.27 -13.60
CA ALA A 79 6.91 -8.86 -13.45
C ALA A 79 5.56 -8.63 -12.76
N LYS A 80 4.54 -9.42 -13.12
CA LYS A 80 3.18 -9.32 -12.55
C LYS A 80 3.11 -9.72 -11.08
N HIS A 81 4.04 -10.56 -10.62
CA HIS A 81 4.06 -11.07 -9.24
C HIS A 81 5.13 -10.43 -8.35
N ALA A 82 5.99 -9.56 -8.90
CA ALA A 82 7.15 -9.04 -8.18
C ALA A 82 6.78 -8.27 -6.88
N TRP A 83 5.70 -7.47 -6.90
CA TRP A 83 5.24 -6.79 -5.68
C TRP A 83 4.68 -7.78 -4.65
N LYS A 84 4.02 -8.87 -5.09
CA LYS A 84 3.48 -9.93 -4.21
C LYS A 84 4.62 -10.63 -3.49
N ALA A 85 5.68 -10.97 -4.20
CA ALA A 85 6.89 -11.54 -3.63
C ALA A 85 7.51 -10.62 -2.56
N LEU A 86 7.61 -9.30 -2.82
CA LEU A 86 8.09 -8.34 -1.82
C LEU A 86 7.20 -8.27 -0.57
N VAL A 87 5.89 -8.37 -0.71
CA VAL A 87 4.97 -8.46 0.44
C VAL A 87 5.26 -9.72 1.26
N CYS A 88 5.53 -10.85 0.61
CA CYS A 88 5.90 -12.09 1.29
C CYS A 88 7.19 -11.93 2.11
N TYR A 89 8.25 -11.39 1.50
CA TYR A 89 9.55 -11.23 2.15
C TYR A 89 9.53 -10.22 3.29
N THR A 90 8.78 -9.12 3.15
CA THR A 90 8.66 -8.11 4.21
C THR A 90 7.71 -8.52 5.34
N GLY A 91 6.80 -9.47 5.09
CA GLY A 91 5.99 -10.10 6.13
C GLY A 91 6.82 -10.92 7.13
N ALA A 92 7.97 -11.43 6.70
CA ALA A 92 8.86 -12.27 7.50
C ALA A 92 9.87 -11.51 8.39
N ILE A 93 9.76 -10.18 8.51
CA ILE A 93 10.67 -9.38 9.36
C ILE A 93 10.48 -9.76 10.84
N LYS A 94 11.35 -10.63 11.35
CA LYS A 94 11.46 -11.02 12.75
C LYS A 94 12.60 -10.22 13.40
N GLY A 95 12.31 -9.50 14.49
CA GLY A 95 13.34 -8.98 15.39
C GLY A 95 13.36 -7.46 15.64
N GLU A 96 12.69 -6.64 14.82
CA GLU A 96 12.64 -5.18 15.07
C GLU A 96 11.42 -4.78 15.91
N LYS A 97 11.59 -3.74 16.75
CA LYS A 97 10.47 -3.16 17.53
C LYS A 97 9.45 -2.53 16.58
N ILE A 98 8.37 -3.26 16.36
CA ILE A 98 7.24 -2.82 15.56
C ILE A 98 6.45 -1.76 16.33
N VAL A 99 6.17 -0.63 15.68
CA VAL A 99 5.36 0.48 16.20
C VAL A 99 4.10 0.64 15.36
N ARG A 100 3.00 0.98 16.02
CA ARG A 100 1.73 1.31 15.36
C ARG A 100 1.78 2.73 14.80
N ASP A 101 1.30 2.90 13.59
CA ASP A 101 1.03 4.20 12.98
C ASP A 101 -0.37 4.23 12.34
N LEU A 102 -0.83 5.43 12.01
CA LEU A 102 -2.18 5.72 11.54
C LEU A 102 -2.15 6.68 10.36
N ILE A 103 -3.00 6.40 9.39
CA ILE A 103 -3.28 7.23 8.21
C ILE A 103 -4.77 7.30 7.94
N PHE A 104 -5.17 8.35 7.23
CA PHE A 104 -6.45 8.42 6.56
C PHE A 104 -6.20 8.22 5.08
N ILE A 105 -6.89 7.23 4.49
CA ILE A 105 -6.80 6.94 3.07
C ILE A 105 -8.19 6.95 2.45
N ASN A 106 -8.27 7.37 1.19
CA ASN A 106 -9.52 7.36 0.45
C ASN A 106 -10.03 5.91 0.27
N PRO A 107 -11.36 5.70 0.17
CA PRO A 107 -11.92 4.35 0.07
C PRO A 107 -11.48 3.54 -1.14
N ALA A 108 -11.22 4.19 -2.29
CA ALA A 108 -10.70 3.51 -3.47
C ALA A 108 -9.32 2.88 -3.20
N THR A 109 -8.42 3.62 -2.55
CA THR A 109 -7.09 3.12 -2.15
C THR A 109 -7.21 2.04 -1.09
N HIS A 110 -8.13 2.21 -0.13
CA HIS A 110 -8.41 1.18 0.88
C HIS A 110 -8.85 -0.14 0.25
N HIS A 111 -9.78 -0.10 -0.71
CA HIS A 111 -10.25 -1.29 -1.43
C HIS A 111 -9.12 -1.94 -2.25
N ARG A 112 -8.29 -1.13 -2.93
CA ARG A 112 -7.10 -1.63 -3.66
C ARG A 112 -6.11 -2.34 -2.74
N LEU A 113 -5.81 -1.76 -1.57
CA LEU A 113 -4.95 -2.40 -0.57
C LEU A 113 -5.53 -3.71 -0.07
N TRP A 114 -6.84 -3.76 0.18
CA TRP A 114 -7.50 -4.96 0.65
C TRP A 114 -7.38 -6.09 -0.37
N LYS A 115 -7.73 -5.81 -1.64
CA LYS A 115 -7.53 -6.74 -2.75
C LYS A 115 -6.07 -7.18 -2.86
N ALA A 116 -5.12 -6.25 -2.79
CA ALA A 116 -3.69 -6.55 -2.86
C ALA A 116 -3.22 -7.47 -1.72
N SER A 117 -3.77 -7.30 -0.50
CA SER A 117 -3.41 -8.13 0.64
C SER A 117 -3.87 -9.58 0.47
N LEU A 118 -5.05 -9.80 -0.09
CA LEU A 118 -5.56 -11.14 -0.44
C LEU A 118 -4.72 -11.77 -1.56
N GLU A 119 -4.43 -11.01 -2.62
CA GLU A 119 -3.61 -11.51 -3.73
C GLU A 119 -2.20 -11.90 -3.30
N ALA A 120 -1.58 -11.15 -2.39
CA ALA A 120 -0.27 -11.49 -1.84
C ALA A 120 -0.34 -12.72 -0.94
N ALA A 121 -1.37 -12.86 -0.11
CA ALA A 121 -1.56 -14.04 0.74
C ALA A 121 -1.77 -15.31 -0.09
N LEU A 122 -2.61 -15.26 -1.14
CA LEU A 122 -2.81 -16.37 -2.08
C LEU A 122 -1.51 -16.72 -2.79
N TYR A 123 -0.78 -15.72 -3.30
CA TYR A 123 0.52 -15.95 -3.91
C TYR A 123 1.50 -16.65 -2.98
N GLY A 124 1.55 -16.27 -1.70
CA GLY A 124 2.42 -16.90 -0.70
C GLY A 124 2.08 -18.38 -0.46
N ILE A 125 0.80 -18.75 -0.50
CA ILE A 125 0.34 -20.15 -0.36
C ILE A 125 0.80 -21.00 -1.55
N ASP A 126 0.83 -20.42 -2.76
CA ASP A 126 1.23 -21.11 -3.98
C ASP A 126 2.77 -21.25 -4.13
N LEU A 127 3.57 -20.68 -3.22
CA LEU A 127 5.03 -20.84 -3.21
C LEU A 127 5.46 -22.23 -2.70
N ASP A 128 6.65 -22.65 -3.11
CA ASP A 128 7.31 -23.86 -2.61
C ASP A 128 8.70 -23.51 -2.01
N PRO A 129 8.88 -23.56 -0.68
CA PRO A 129 7.87 -23.89 0.33
C PRO A 129 6.84 -22.75 0.53
N PRO A 130 5.62 -23.06 1.00
CA PRO A 130 4.57 -22.07 1.16
C PRO A 130 4.91 -21.06 2.26
N ILE A 131 4.63 -19.79 1.98
CA ILE A 131 4.77 -18.68 2.92
C ILE A 131 3.37 -18.21 3.33
N TYR A 132 2.96 -18.57 4.54
CA TYR A 132 1.69 -18.11 5.10
C TYR A 132 1.82 -16.67 5.57
N LEU A 133 1.03 -15.79 4.95
CA LEU A 133 0.98 -14.38 5.29
C LEU A 133 -0.35 -14.01 5.94
N ASP A 134 -0.27 -13.02 6.82
CA ASP A 134 -1.44 -12.29 7.28
C ASP A 134 -2.01 -11.45 6.12
N ALA A 135 -3.27 -11.73 5.76
CA ALA A 135 -4.05 -10.99 4.76
C ALA A 135 -4.52 -9.63 5.32
N SER A 136 -3.57 -8.84 5.82
CA SER A 136 -3.81 -7.52 6.39
C SER A 136 -3.29 -6.40 5.51
N LEU A 137 -3.97 -5.26 5.55
CA LEU A 137 -3.53 -4.03 4.88
C LEU A 137 -2.11 -3.63 5.32
N SER A 138 -1.74 -3.96 6.56
CA SER A 138 -0.45 -3.62 7.14
C SER A 138 0.72 -4.32 6.43
N SER A 139 0.54 -5.52 5.87
CA SER A 139 1.60 -6.22 5.16
C SER A 139 1.95 -5.49 3.86
N VAL A 140 0.94 -5.14 3.07
CA VAL A 140 1.09 -4.41 1.82
C VAL A 140 1.63 -3.00 2.06
N LEU A 141 1.08 -2.28 3.05
CA LEU A 141 1.54 -0.94 3.40
C LEU A 141 3.03 -0.92 3.77
N ARG A 142 3.45 -1.86 4.62
CA ARG A 142 4.85 -1.99 5.00
C ARG A 142 5.75 -2.26 3.81
N ALA A 143 5.38 -3.21 2.95
CA ALA A 143 6.15 -3.53 1.75
C ALA A 143 6.29 -2.31 0.83
N ALA A 144 5.19 -1.61 0.57
CA ALA A 144 5.16 -0.44 -0.31
C ALA A 144 6.00 0.73 0.26
N ILE A 145 5.89 0.99 1.57
CA ILE A 145 6.68 2.03 2.25
C ILE A 145 8.16 1.71 2.18
N VAL A 146 8.57 0.49 2.55
CA VAL A 146 9.98 0.06 2.50
C VAL A 146 10.50 0.13 1.06
N TRP A 147 9.70 -0.31 0.08
CA TRP A 147 10.04 -0.22 -1.33
C TRP A 147 10.32 1.22 -1.75
N ARG A 148 9.41 2.17 -1.47
CA ARG A 148 9.59 3.58 -1.88
C ARG A 148 10.73 4.27 -1.14
N LEU A 149 10.97 3.93 0.13
CA LEU A 149 12.10 4.47 0.88
C LEU A 149 13.45 4.09 0.26
N ASN A 150 13.54 2.90 -0.35
CA ASN A 150 14.73 2.42 -1.04
C ASN A 150 14.86 2.92 -2.50
N LYS A 151 13.90 3.70 -3.00
CA LYS A 151 14.01 4.35 -4.31
C LYS A 151 14.66 5.73 -4.19
N PRO A 152 15.39 6.20 -5.21
CA PRO A 152 15.75 7.61 -5.30
C PRO A 152 14.49 8.49 -5.28
N LYS A 153 14.64 9.78 -4.98
CA LYS A 153 13.51 10.71 -4.93
C LYS A 153 12.76 10.69 -6.26
N MET A 154 11.58 10.07 -6.26
CA MET A 154 10.64 10.14 -7.37
C MET A 154 9.94 11.50 -7.26
N TRP A 155 10.11 12.34 -8.27
CA TRP A 155 9.44 13.64 -8.31
C TRP A 155 7.92 13.41 -8.27
N ALA A 156 7.24 13.93 -7.25
CA ALA A 156 5.79 14.01 -7.31
C ALA A 156 5.42 14.93 -8.48
N PRO A 157 4.44 14.56 -9.33
CA PRO A 157 3.92 15.50 -10.32
C PRO A 157 3.43 16.74 -9.58
N ARG A 158 3.96 17.90 -9.96
CA ARG A 158 3.50 19.20 -9.45
C ARG A 158 2.06 19.36 -9.94
N THR A 159 1.09 19.18 -9.04
CA THR A 159 -0.28 19.68 -9.22
C THR A 159 -0.31 21.14 -8.86
#